data_AF-A0A967S1J3-F1
#
_entry.id   AF-A0A967S1J3-F1
#
_cell.length_a   1.000
_cell.length_b   1.000
_cell.length_c   1.000
_cell.angle_alpha   90.00
_cell.angle_beta   90.00
_cell.angle_gamma   90.00
#
_symmetry.space_group_name_H-M   'P 1'
#
loop_
_entity.id
_entity.type
_entity.pdbx_description
1 polymer ?
#
loop_
_entity_poly.entity_id
_entity_poly.type
_entity_poly.pdbx_seq_one_letter_code
_entity_poly.pdbx_strand_id
1 'polypeptide(L)' 'VPFDVKVVLSTNLDPADLGDEAFFRRIQSKIFIGPITEDAFDWILARVAHAMGVACDGESAAYLRTLCIR' A
#
# COMPACT_ATOMS: atom_id res chain seq x y z
N VAL A 1 -23.28 23.61 -6.94
CA VAL A 1 -22.97 23.23 -5.55
C VAL A 1 -21.45 23.06 -5.45
N PRO A 2 -20.72 23.74 -4.56
CA PRO A 2 -19.29 23.47 -4.40
C PRO A 2 -19.11 22.12 -3.69
N PHE A 3 -18.14 21.32 -4.12
CA PHE A 3 -17.76 20.07 -3.46
C PHE A 3 -16.46 20.29 -2.69
N ASP A 4 -16.37 19.75 -1.48
CA ASP A 4 -15.13 19.69 -0.73
C ASP A 4 -14.24 18.60 -1.32
N VAL A 5 -13.11 19.00 -1.90
CA VAL A 5 -12.10 18.08 -2.43
C VAL A 5 -11.25 17.56 -1.28
N LYS A 6 -11.19 16.24 -1.13
CA LYS A 6 -10.19 15.57 -0.28
C LYS A 6 -9.00 15.15 -1.15
N VAL A 7 -7.88 15.85 -0.99
CA VAL A 7 -6.63 15.52 -1.70
C VAL A 7 -5.87 14.46 -0.92
N VAL A 8 -5.46 13.38 -1.61
CA VAL A 8 -4.56 12.35 -1.08
C VAL A 8 -3.34 12.28 -1.99
N LEU A 9 -2.16 12.35 -1.39
CA LEU A 9 -0.88 12.23 -2.07
C LEU A 9 -0.19 10.95 -1.62
N SER A 10 0.47 10.25 -2.54
CA SER A 10 1.26 9.05 -2.26
C SER A 10 2.59 9.15 -2.98
N THR A 11 3.68 8.88 -2.25
CA THR A 11 5.03 8.87 -2.80
C THR A 11 5.85 7.80 -2.09
N ASN A 12 6.91 7.34 -2.73
CA ASN A 12 7.99 6.56 -2.13
C ASN A 12 9.24 7.42 -1.83
N LEU A 13 9.22 8.72 -2.14
CA LEU A 13 10.27 9.67 -1.76
C LEU A 13 10.14 10.05 -0.28
N ASP A 14 11.27 10.44 0.33
CA ASP A 14 11.24 11.03 1.66
C ASP A 14 10.40 12.31 1.63
N PRO A 15 9.53 12.57 2.63
CA PRO A 15 8.85 13.85 2.74
C PRO A 15 9.79 15.06 2.60
N ALA A 16 11.02 15.02 3.08
CA ALA A 16 11.96 16.13 2.94
C ALA A 16 12.30 16.47 1.47
N ASP A 17 12.17 15.52 0.54
CA ASP A 17 12.56 15.68 -0.87
C ASP A 17 11.41 16.18 -1.77
N LEU A 18 10.19 16.22 -1.26
CA LEU A 18 8.97 16.47 -2.05
C LEU A 18 8.68 17.96 -2.31
N GLY A 19 9.23 18.87 -1.51
CA GLY A 19 8.92 20.30 -1.64
C GLY A 19 9.51 21.15 -0.51
N ASP A 20 9.11 22.41 -0.47
CA ASP A 20 9.52 23.32 0.59
C ASP A 20 8.71 23.08 1.89
N GLU A 21 9.18 23.65 3.01
CA GLU A 21 8.43 23.59 4.27
C GLU A 21 7.01 24.15 4.15
N ALA A 22 6.77 25.10 3.22
CA ALA A 22 5.48 25.73 3.02
C ALA A 22 4.43 24.78 2.41
N PHE A 23 4.86 23.81 1.61
CA PHE A 23 4.04 22.72 1.10
C PHE A 23 3.58 21.80 2.25
N PHE A 24 4.50 21.39 3.13
CA PHE A 24 4.17 20.46 4.22
C PHE A 24 3.26 21.03 5.30
N ARG A 25 3.29 22.34 5.52
CA ARG A 25 2.38 22.98 6.51
C ARG A 25 0.90 22.78 6.16
N ARG A 26 0.58 22.50 4.89
CA ARG A 26 -0.81 22.29 4.42
C ARG A 26 -1.20 20.82 4.37
N ILE A 27 -0.27 19.89 4.56
CA ILE A 27 -0.52 18.45 4.60
C ILE A 27 -0.43 17.99 6.05
N GLN A 28 -1.58 17.97 6.73
CA GLN A 28 -1.65 17.67 8.17
C GLN A 28 -1.43 16.18 8.45
N SER A 29 -2.04 15.29 7.65
CA SER A 29 -1.96 13.84 7.85
C SER A 29 -0.83 13.24 7.03
N LYS A 30 0.22 12.81 7.72
CA LYS A 30 1.34 12.07 7.14
C LYS A 30 1.31 10.66 7.72
N ILE A 31 1.05 9.68 6.87
CA ILE A 31 0.96 8.27 7.27
C ILE A 31 2.08 7.54 6.56
N PHE A 32 3.00 6.99 7.34
CA PHE A 32 4.01 6.09 6.81
C PHE A 32 3.38 4.72 6.54
N ILE A 33 3.56 4.21 5.32
CA ILE A 33 3.15 2.86 4.94
C ILE A 33 4.42 2.04 4.77
N GLY A 34 4.70 1.18 5.74
CA GLY A 34 5.85 0.28 5.71
C GLY A 34 5.64 -0.90 4.76
N PRO A 35 6.67 -1.73 4.58
CA PRO A 35 6.53 -3.00 3.87
C PRO A 35 5.49 -3.88 4.58
N ILE A 36 4.79 -4.69 3.80
CA ILE A 36 3.85 -5.68 4.33
C ILE A 36 4.61 -6.83 4.99
N THR A 37 4.00 -7.43 6.02
CA THR A 37 4.51 -8.67 6.60
C THR A 37 4.16 -9.85 5.71
N GLU A 38 4.87 -10.96 5.92
CA GLU A 38 4.57 -12.25 5.31
C GLU A 38 3.10 -12.66 5.55
N ASP A 39 2.62 -12.61 6.79
CA ASP A 39 1.22 -12.96 7.12
C ASP A 39 0.21 -12.05 6.43
N ALA A 40 0.52 -10.75 6.33
CA ALA A 40 -0.35 -9.80 5.63
C ALA A 40 -0.41 -10.09 4.13
N PHE A 41 0.71 -10.50 3.52
CA PHE A 41 0.75 -10.94 2.12
C PHE A 41 -0.18 -12.12 1.87
N ASP A 42 -0.10 -13.17 2.70
CA ASP A 42 -0.97 -14.35 2.56
C ASP A 42 -2.44 -14.00 2.68
N TRP A 43 -2.76 -13.15 3.65
CA TRP A 43 -4.13 -12.73 3.88
C TRP A 43 -4.69 -11.93 2.71
N ILE A 44 -3.89 -11.01 2.14
CA ILE A 44 -4.27 -10.25 0.94
C ILE A 44 -4.44 -11.20 -0.25
N LEU A 45 -3.47 -12.07 -0.49
CA LEU A 45 -3.47 -13.01 -1.61
C LEU A 45 -4.70 -13.93 -1.57
N ALA A 46 -4.98 -14.54 -0.42
CA ALA A 46 -6.13 -15.42 -0.24
C ALA A 46 -7.47 -14.71 -0.53
N ARG A 47 -7.61 -13.45 -0.06
CA ARG A 47 -8.82 -12.64 -0.30
C ARG A 47 -8.99 -12.31 -1.79
N VAL A 48 -7.91 -11.91 -2.46
CA VAL A 48 -7.95 -11.55 -3.88
C VAL A 48 -8.19 -12.79 -4.74
N ALA A 49 -7.49 -13.90 -4.47
CA ALA A 49 -7.69 -15.18 -5.17
C ALA A 49 -9.15 -15.65 -5.05
N HIS A 50 -9.73 -15.58 -3.85
CA HIS A 50 -11.14 -15.91 -3.63
C HIS A 50 -12.07 -14.99 -4.44
N ALA A 51 -11.86 -13.67 -4.39
CA ALA A 51 -12.66 -12.70 -5.14
C ALA A 51 -12.56 -12.88 -6.67
N MET A 52 -11.43 -13.37 -7.14
CA MET A 52 -11.19 -13.66 -8.56
C MET A 52 -11.61 -15.08 -8.98
N GLY A 53 -12.06 -15.93 -8.05
CA GLY A 53 -12.39 -17.33 -8.33
C GLY A 53 -11.17 -18.18 -8.71
N VAL A 54 -9.97 -17.78 -8.28
CA VAL A 54 -8.71 -18.48 -8.55
C VAL A 54 -8.39 -19.38 -7.37
N ALA A 55 -8.07 -20.65 -7.65
CA ALA A 55 -7.55 -21.55 -6.62
C ALA A 55 -6.17 -21.08 -6.14
N CYS A 56 -6.02 -20.92 -4.83
CA CYS A 56 -4.75 -20.59 -4.20
C CYS A 56 -4.58 -21.48 -2.98
N ASP A 57 -3.63 -22.41 -3.06
CA ASP A 57 -3.24 -23.25 -1.93
C ASP A 57 -2.02 -22.67 -1.20
N GLY A 58 -1.62 -23.32 -0.11
CA GLY A 58 -0.49 -22.86 0.71
C GLY A 58 0.85 -22.87 -0.01
N GLU A 59 1.07 -23.84 -0.92
CA GLU A 59 2.30 -23.92 -1.70
C GLU A 59 2.40 -22.77 -2.72
N SER A 60 1.29 -22.47 -3.42
CA SER A 60 1.21 -21.34 -4.34
C SER A 60 1.46 -20.02 -3.62
N ALA A 61 0.88 -19.82 -2.43
CA ALA A 61 1.09 -18.63 -1.61
C ALA A 61 2.55 -18.49 -1.16
N ALA A 62 3.17 -19.57 -0.68
CA ALA A 62 4.57 -19.59 -0.28
C ALA A 62 5.50 -19.26 -1.45
N TYR A 63 5.26 -19.85 -2.63
CA TYR A 63 6.05 -19.58 -3.82
C TYR A 63 5.93 -18.12 -4.27
N LEU A 64 4.70 -17.59 -4.37
CA LEU A 64 4.47 -16.19 -4.77
C LEU A 64 5.12 -15.20 -3.80
N ARG A 65 5.09 -15.49 -2.50
CA ARG A 65 5.78 -14.66 -1.49
C ARG A 65 7.28 -14.53 -1.78
N THR A 66 7.93 -15.63 -2.18
CA THR A 66 9.37 -15.63 -2.50
C THR A 66 9.71 -14.80 -3.74
N LEU A 67 8.72 -14.48 -4.59
CA LEU A 67 8.89 -13.62 -5.75
C LEU A 67 8.58 -12.15 -5.43
N CYS A 68 7.65 -11.89 -4.51
CA CYS A 68 7.17 -10.54 -4.20
C CYS A 68 7.90 -9.86 -3.04
N ILE A 69 8.41 -10.60 -2.06
CA ILE A 69 9.07 -10.06 -0.86
C ILE A 69 10.61 -10.21 -0.96
N ARG A 70 11.16 -9.99 -2.16
CA ARG A 70 12.61 -9.93 -2.36
C ARG A 70 13.16 -8.52 -2.20
#